data_AF-A0A8S1U8G3-F1
#
_entry.id   AF-A0A8S1U8G3-F1
#
_cell.length_a   1.000
_cell.length_b   1.000
_cell.length_c   1.000
_cell.angle_alpha   90.00
_cell.angle_beta   90.00
_cell.angle_gamma   90.00
#
_symmetry.space_group_name_H-M   'P 1'
#
loop_
_entity.id
_entity.type
_entity.pdbx_description
1 polymer ?
#
loop_
_entity_poly.entity_id
_entity_poly.type
_entity_poly.pdbx_seq_one_letter_code
_entity_poly.pdbx_strand_id
1 'polypeptide(L)'
;MLELKQNLTLNDLGAEQAFWLSEKKDPYSEVILQLNYIYKQICPVRKFELIGKLKYTICKCLDEYYSEHPMKNKKQLQVDSDHFLIILIYTLIRQNQPLFLIHLKFIQFTMSNEIEIDRGQNSWVFVSLIAAVTQIQEKDICRDNLQNCLETVIQSQFIIEGI
;
A
#
# COMPACT_ATOMS: atom_id res chain seq x y z
N MET A 1 19.63 0.80 11.15
CA MET A 1 18.64 -0.29 11.06
C MET A 1 17.37 0.26 11.67
N LEU A 2 16.30 0.36 10.90
CA LEU A 2 15.11 1.12 11.28
C LEU A 2 14.24 0.33 12.26
N GLU A 3 14.17 0.80 13.50
CA GLU A 3 13.14 0.40 14.46
C GLU A 3 11.84 1.12 14.13
N LEU A 4 11.24 0.78 12.98
CA LEU A 4 9.85 1.10 12.72
C LEU A 4 9.02 0.42 13.81
N LYS A 5 8.38 1.23 14.67
CA LYS A 5 7.68 0.77 15.88
C LYS A 5 6.77 -0.42 15.52
N GLN A 6 7.04 -1.58 16.10
CA GLN A 6 6.18 -2.77 15.99
C GLN A 6 4.75 -2.52 16.52
N ASN A 7 4.53 -1.38 17.19
CA ASN A 7 3.27 -0.94 17.77
C ASN A 7 2.57 0.18 16.97
N LEU A 8 2.98 0.46 15.72
CA LEU A 8 2.29 1.43 14.87
C LEU A 8 0.83 0.98 14.63
N THR A 9 -0.11 1.88 14.87
CA THR A 9 -1.54 1.66 14.60
C THR A 9 -1.98 2.42 13.36
N LEU A 10 -3.15 2.06 12.80
CA LEU A 10 -3.75 2.80 11.70
C LEU A 10 -4.17 4.23 12.11
N ASN A 11 -4.51 4.43 13.38
CA ASN A 11 -4.78 5.76 13.93
C ASN A 11 -3.55 6.67 13.89
N ASP A 12 -2.36 6.13 14.16
CA ASP A 12 -1.09 6.89 14.08
C ASP A 12 -0.79 7.38 12.65
N LEU A 13 -1.38 6.74 11.65
CA LEU A 13 -1.29 7.11 10.23
C LEU A 13 -2.46 8.00 9.77
N GLY A 14 -3.37 8.37 10.66
CA GLY A 14 -4.52 9.20 10.35
C GLY A 14 -5.65 8.47 9.62
N ALA A 15 -5.71 7.14 9.67
CA ALA A 15 -6.83 6.40 9.09
C ALA A 15 -8.14 6.73 9.81
N GLU A 16 -9.26 6.77 9.09
CA GLU A 16 -10.57 6.85 9.74
C GLU A 16 -10.85 5.59 10.57
N GLN A 17 -11.62 5.76 11.65
CA GLN A 17 -11.94 4.67 12.59
C GLN A 17 -12.59 3.46 11.91
N ALA A 18 -13.32 3.69 10.82
CA ALA A 18 -13.92 2.64 10.00
C ALA A 18 -12.91 1.61 9.46
N PHE A 19 -11.62 1.96 9.40
CA PHE A 19 -10.58 1.09 8.83
C PHE A 19 -9.66 0.50 9.89
N TRP A 20 -9.85 0.77 11.19
CA TRP A 20 -8.90 0.32 12.23
C TRP A 20 -8.94 -1.17 12.53
N LEU A 21 -10.10 -1.82 12.32
CA LEU A 21 -10.37 -3.20 12.71
C LEU A 21 -10.00 -3.49 14.18
N SER A 22 -10.38 -2.60 15.09
CA SER A 22 -9.86 -2.48 16.47
C SER A 22 -9.96 -3.76 17.32
N GLU A 23 -10.89 -4.66 17.02
CA GLU A 23 -11.07 -5.94 17.75
C GLU A 23 -10.14 -7.06 17.23
N LYS A 24 -9.44 -6.85 16.11
CA LYS A 24 -8.44 -7.79 15.59
C LYS A 24 -7.07 -7.44 16.18
N LYS A 25 -6.39 -8.45 16.71
CA LYS A 25 -5.00 -8.33 17.17
C LYS A 25 -4.05 -7.91 16.04
N ASP A 26 -4.28 -8.44 14.85
CA ASP A 26 -3.48 -8.16 13.66
C ASP A 26 -4.38 -7.73 12.49
N PRO A 27 -4.79 -6.44 12.45
CA PRO A 27 -5.53 -5.89 11.32
C PRO A 27 -4.79 -6.14 10.00
N TYR A 28 -5.52 -6.54 8.96
CA TYR A 28 -4.98 -6.77 7.62
C TYR A 28 -3.85 -7.82 7.55
N SER A 29 -3.86 -8.82 8.44
CA SER A 29 -2.85 -9.86 8.46
C SER A 29 -2.72 -10.63 7.14
N GLU A 30 -3.84 -10.87 6.43
CA GLU A 30 -3.84 -11.50 5.11
C GLU A 30 -3.07 -10.69 4.07
N VAL A 31 -3.14 -9.36 4.15
CA VAL A 31 -2.41 -8.45 3.25
C VAL A 31 -0.91 -8.58 3.50
N ILE A 32 -0.49 -8.63 4.78
CA ILE A 32 0.91 -8.83 5.16
C ILE A 32 1.43 -10.18 4.64
N LEU A 33 0.63 -11.25 4.77
CA LEU A 33 0.96 -12.56 4.23
C LEU A 33 1.12 -12.54 2.71
N GLN A 34 0.25 -11.82 2.01
CA GLN A 34 0.35 -11.67 0.56
C GLN A 34 1.58 -10.86 0.13
N LEU A 35 1.92 -9.77 0.84
CA LEU A 35 3.16 -9.01 0.60
C LEU A 35 4.40 -9.89 0.78
N ASN A 36 4.43 -10.71 1.84
CA ASN A 36 5.49 -11.69 2.05
C ASN A 36 5.55 -12.75 0.93
N TYR A 37 4.42 -13.18 0.42
CA TYR A 37 4.37 -14.10 -0.71
C TYR A 37 4.86 -13.45 -2.01
N ILE A 38 4.50 -12.20 -2.28
CA ILE A 38 4.99 -11.40 -3.41
C ILE A 38 6.51 -11.28 -3.34
N TYR A 39 7.06 -10.95 -2.17
CA TYR A 39 8.51 -10.82 -1.95
C TYR A 39 9.26 -12.10 -2.38
N LYS A 40 8.74 -13.27 -2.00
CA LYS A 40 9.33 -14.59 -2.30
C LYS A 40 9.27 -15.01 -3.78
N GLN A 41 8.48 -14.35 -4.62
CA GLN A 41 8.43 -14.70 -6.05
C GLN A 41 9.71 -14.27 -6.76
N ILE A 42 10.05 -14.95 -7.85
CA ILE A 42 11.20 -14.58 -8.70
C ILE A 42 10.70 -13.84 -9.96
N CYS A 43 9.68 -14.38 -10.63
CA CYS A 43 9.16 -13.82 -11.88
C CYS A 43 8.49 -12.43 -11.69
N PRO A 44 8.94 -11.38 -12.40
CA PRO A 44 8.37 -10.03 -12.30
C PRO A 44 6.89 -9.95 -12.69
N VAL A 45 6.51 -10.59 -13.80
CA VAL A 45 5.11 -10.64 -14.26
C VAL A 45 4.22 -11.25 -13.18
N ARG A 46 4.68 -12.35 -12.57
CA ARG A 46 3.95 -12.99 -11.47
C ARG A 46 3.81 -12.10 -10.25
N LYS A 47 4.86 -11.33 -9.90
CA LYS A 47 4.76 -10.34 -8.82
C LYS A 47 3.71 -9.27 -9.15
N PHE A 48 3.72 -8.73 -10.36
CA PHE A 48 2.78 -7.71 -10.81
C PHE A 48 1.32 -8.18 -10.71
N GLU A 49 1.01 -9.39 -11.20
CA GLU A 49 -0.32 -10.01 -11.05
C GLU A 49 -0.76 -10.14 -9.58
N LEU A 50 0.16 -10.56 -8.71
CA LEU A 50 -0.13 -10.73 -7.28
C LEU A 50 -0.30 -9.40 -6.57
N ILE A 51 0.44 -8.36 -6.99
CA ILE A 51 0.26 -6.98 -6.50
C ILE A 51 -1.13 -6.48 -6.84
N GLY A 52 -1.61 -6.69 -8.06
CA GLY A 52 -2.98 -6.32 -8.47
C GLY A 52 -4.08 -6.90 -7.58
N LYS A 53 -3.80 -8.02 -6.90
CA LYS A 53 -4.75 -8.66 -5.98
C LYS A 53 -4.83 -8.03 -4.59
N LEU A 54 -3.90 -7.15 -4.20
CA LEU A 54 -3.85 -6.57 -2.85
C LEU A 54 -5.12 -5.78 -2.51
N LYS A 55 -5.70 -5.09 -3.50
CA LYS A 55 -6.99 -4.39 -3.34
C LYS A 55 -8.10 -5.30 -2.85
N TYR A 56 -8.24 -6.46 -3.47
CA TYR A 56 -9.27 -7.43 -3.09
C TYR A 56 -9.03 -8.00 -1.70
N THR A 57 -7.77 -8.22 -1.33
CA THR A 57 -7.42 -8.71 0.02
C THR A 57 -7.73 -7.67 1.09
N ILE A 58 -7.48 -6.38 0.83
CA ILE A 58 -7.88 -5.29 1.74
C ILE A 58 -9.40 -5.24 1.91
N CYS A 59 -10.15 -5.25 0.80
CA CYS A 59 -11.62 -5.30 0.84
C CYS A 59 -12.12 -6.53 1.61
N LYS A 60 -11.50 -7.69 1.38
CA LYS A 60 -11.85 -8.93 2.07
C LYS A 60 -11.67 -8.81 3.59
N CYS A 61 -10.56 -8.26 4.07
CA CYS A 61 -10.35 -8.05 5.51
C CYS A 61 -11.45 -7.15 6.13
N LEU A 62 -11.89 -6.12 5.39
CA LEU A 62 -12.99 -5.26 5.81
C LEU A 62 -14.31 -6.02 5.83
N ASP A 63 -14.66 -6.71 4.76
CA ASP A 63 -15.92 -7.47 4.65
C ASP A 63 -16.02 -8.54 5.74
N GLU A 64 -14.94 -9.28 5.99
CA GLU A 64 -14.88 -10.30 7.06
C GLU A 64 -15.08 -9.66 8.43
N TYR A 65 -14.39 -8.56 8.74
CA TYR A 65 -14.56 -7.85 10.01
C TYR A 65 -16.00 -7.35 10.21
N TYR A 66 -16.56 -6.70 9.20
CA TYR A 66 -17.89 -6.09 9.27
C TYR A 66 -19.04 -7.09 9.14
N SER A 67 -18.76 -8.32 8.73
CA SER A 67 -19.71 -9.44 8.85
C SER A 67 -19.97 -9.81 10.33
N GLU A 68 -18.95 -9.66 11.18
CA GLU A 68 -19.00 -9.94 12.62
C GLU A 68 -19.37 -8.68 13.44
N HIS A 69 -19.04 -7.48 12.94
CA HIS A 69 -19.21 -6.20 13.64
C HIS A 69 -19.99 -5.19 12.79
N PRO A 70 -21.31 -5.37 12.57
CA PRO A 70 -22.06 -4.59 11.60
C PRO A 70 -22.00 -3.08 11.85
N MET A 71 -21.59 -2.33 10.82
CA MET A 71 -21.54 -0.87 10.90
C MET A 71 -22.91 -0.23 10.67
N LYS A 72 -23.25 0.80 11.45
CA LYS A 72 -24.51 1.55 11.30
C LYS A 72 -24.64 2.26 9.95
N ASN A 73 -23.54 2.75 9.39
CA ASN A 73 -23.52 3.47 8.11
C ASN A 73 -22.53 2.83 7.13
N LYS A 74 -23.03 1.97 6.22
CA LYS A 74 -22.21 1.29 5.22
C LYS A 74 -21.51 2.23 4.22
N LYS A 75 -21.97 3.48 4.07
CA LYS A 75 -21.31 4.45 3.17
C LYS A 75 -19.90 4.83 3.65
N GLN A 76 -19.60 4.63 4.93
CA GLN A 76 -18.27 4.87 5.52
C GLN A 76 -17.25 3.77 5.19
N LEU A 77 -17.66 2.68 4.52
CA LEU A 77 -16.79 1.56 4.16
C LEU A 77 -16.26 1.62 2.73
N GLN A 78 -16.51 2.72 2.02
CA GLN A 78 -15.99 2.89 0.68
C GLN A 78 -14.48 3.20 0.76
N VAL A 79 -13.66 2.25 0.30
CA VAL A 79 -12.22 2.43 0.18
C VAL A 79 -11.92 3.29 -1.04
N ASP A 80 -11.49 4.53 -0.82
CA ASP A 80 -10.88 5.36 -1.86
C ASP A 80 -9.34 5.23 -1.85
N SER A 81 -8.68 6.08 -2.63
CA SER A 81 -7.22 6.08 -2.79
C SER A 81 -6.46 6.39 -1.50
N ASP A 82 -6.97 7.29 -0.67
CA ASP A 82 -6.28 7.74 0.55
C ASP A 82 -6.33 6.64 1.61
N HIS A 83 -7.51 6.05 1.79
CA HIS A 83 -7.69 4.88 2.65
C HIS A 83 -6.82 3.72 2.20
N PHE A 84 -6.80 3.45 0.89
CA PHE A 84 -6.00 2.38 0.31
C PHE A 84 -4.50 2.56 0.57
N LEU A 85 -3.99 3.78 0.34
CA LEU A 85 -2.58 4.11 0.54
C LEU A 85 -2.16 3.96 2.01
N ILE A 86 -2.98 4.46 2.95
CA ILE A 86 -2.71 4.35 4.39
C ILE A 86 -2.63 2.89 4.84
N ILE A 87 -3.55 2.04 4.38
CA ILE A 87 -3.54 0.60 4.70
C ILE A 87 -2.31 -0.09 4.10
N LEU A 88 -1.89 0.27 2.88
CA LEU A 88 -0.66 -0.23 2.29
C LEU A 88 0.58 0.17 3.11
N ILE A 89 0.68 1.42 3.55
CA ILE A 89 1.79 1.89 4.38
C ILE A 89 1.84 1.11 5.70
N TYR A 90 0.70 0.99 6.39
CA TYR A 90 0.59 0.21 7.61
C TYR A 90 1.08 -1.23 7.42
N THR A 91 0.57 -1.92 6.39
CA THR A 91 0.91 -3.32 6.14
C THR A 91 2.37 -3.52 5.70
N LEU A 92 2.94 -2.59 4.92
CA LEU A 92 4.36 -2.61 4.54
C LEU A 92 5.29 -2.39 5.73
N ILE A 93 4.97 -1.45 6.62
CA ILE A 93 5.74 -1.22 7.85
C ILE A 93 5.73 -2.48 8.71
N ARG A 94 4.57 -3.13 8.87
CA ARG A 94 4.46 -4.38 9.63
C ARG A 94 5.12 -5.58 8.94
N GLN A 95 5.15 -5.61 7.61
CA GLN A 95 5.86 -6.61 6.83
C GLN A 95 7.38 -6.52 7.04
N ASN A 96 7.91 -5.32 7.25
CA ASN A 96 9.31 -5.05 7.55
C ASN A 96 10.29 -5.66 6.53
N GLN A 97 10.05 -5.42 5.25
CA GLN A 97 10.96 -5.82 4.17
C GLN A 97 11.63 -4.58 3.54
N PRO A 98 12.80 -4.15 4.03
CA PRO A 98 13.44 -2.90 3.60
C PRO A 98 13.83 -2.89 2.11
N LEU A 99 14.01 -4.06 1.51
CA LEU A 99 14.40 -4.23 0.10
C LEU A 99 13.20 -4.39 -0.84
N PHE A 100 11.96 -4.21 -0.35
CA PHE A 100 10.76 -4.38 -1.18
C PHE A 100 10.73 -3.42 -2.37
N LEU A 101 11.25 -2.19 -2.24
CA LEU A 101 11.36 -1.23 -3.35
C LEU A 101 12.17 -1.78 -4.53
N ILE A 102 13.22 -2.56 -4.27
CA ILE A 102 14.06 -3.14 -5.32
C ILE A 102 13.23 -4.07 -6.20
N HIS A 103 12.34 -4.86 -5.60
CA HIS A 103 11.43 -5.72 -6.37
C HIS A 103 10.47 -4.90 -7.23
N LEU A 104 9.95 -3.79 -6.73
CA LEU A 104 9.04 -2.92 -7.49
C LEU A 104 9.78 -2.26 -8.67
N LYS A 105 10.98 -1.74 -8.44
CA LYS A 105 11.82 -1.18 -9.51
C LYS A 105 12.19 -2.23 -10.56
N PHE A 106 12.45 -3.46 -10.14
CA PHE A 106 12.75 -4.55 -11.06
C PHE A 106 11.55 -4.92 -11.94
N ILE A 107 10.33 -4.92 -11.38
CA ILE A 107 9.09 -5.09 -12.15
C ILE A 107 8.94 -3.96 -13.17
N GLN A 108 9.07 -2.71 -12.71
CA GLN A 108 8.98 -1.54 -13.57
C GLN A 108 9.99 -1.59 -14.71
N PHE A 109 11.25 -1.92 -14.42
CA PHE A 109 12.30 -2.06 -15.43
C PHE A 109 12.02 -3.20 -16.43
N THR A 110 11.52 -4.34 -15.95
CA THR A 110 11.33 -5.53 -16.81
C THR A 110 10.13 -5.38 -17.73
N MET A 111 9.07 -4.69 -17.27
CA MET A 111 7.82 -4.61 -18.02
C MET A 111 7.47 -3.17 -18.46
N SER A 112 8.41 -2.20 -18.40
CA SER A 112 8.20 -0.83 -18.88
C SER A 112 7.87 -0.74 -20.37
N ASN A 113 8.20 -1.78 -21.14
CA ASN A 113 7.88 -1.86 -22.57
C ASN A 113 6.56 -2.61 -22.83
N GLU A 114 5.89 -3.11 -21.80
CA GLU A 114 4.62 -3.82 -21.88
C GLU A 114 3.47 -2.85 -21.56
N ILE A 115 2.48 -2.75 -22.47
CA ILE A 115 1.32 -1.84 -22.36
C ILE A 115 0.53 -2.09 -21.06
N GLU A 116 0.61 -3.29 -20.49
CA GLU A 116 -0.12 -3.70 -19.30
C GLU A 116 0.34 -3.02 -18.00
N ILE A 117 1.57 -2.49 -17.91
CA ILE A 117 1.97 -1.73 -16.72
C ILE A 117 1.37 -0.32 -16.71
N ASP A 118 1.10 0.29 -17.86
CA ASP A 118 0.64 1.67 -17.92
C ASP A 118 -0.88 1.81 -17.84
N ARG A 119 -1.63 0.70 -17.85
CA ARG A 119 -3.09 0.73 -17.94
C ARG A 119 -3.76 -0.33 -17.07
N GLY A 120 -4.81 0.09 -16.36
CA GLY A 120 -5.74 -0.81 -15.68
C GLY A 120 -5.59 -0.81 -14.16
N GLN A 121 -6.40 -1.65 -13.52
CA GLN A 121 -6.48 -1.67 -12.05
C GLN A 121 -5.19 -2.18 -11.40
N ASN A 122 -4.49 -3.12 -12.03
CA ASN A 122 -3.23 -3.65 -11.51
C ASN A 122 -2.15 -2.56 -11.48
N SER A 123 -2.06 -1.74 -12.54
CA SER A 123 -1.18 -0.58 -12.62
C SER A 123 -1.44 0.42 -11.51
N TRP A 124 -2.71 0.73 -11.24
CA TRP A 124 -3.08 1.64 -10.16
C TRP A 124 -2.64 1.11 -8.78
N VAL A 125 -2.86 -0.19 -8.51
CA VAL A 125 -2.39 -0.82 -7.26
C VAL A 125 -0.86 -0.82 -7.18
N PHE A 126 -0.19 -1.12 -8.30
CA PHE A 126 1.27 -1.13 -8.37
C PHE A 126 1.89 0.25 -8.12
N VAL A 127 1.37 1.30 -8.74
CA VAL A 127 1.83 2.68 -8.51
C VAL A 127 1.56 3.11 -7.07
N SER A 128 0.39 2.76 -6.51
CA SER A 128 0.09 3.03 -5.10
C SER A 128 1.07 2.33 -4.16
N LEU A 129 1.49 1.10 -4.49
CA LEU A 129 2.47 0.35 -3.71
C LEU A 129 3.88 0.95 -3.81
N ILE A 130 4.28 1.43 -4.99
CA ILE A 130 5.52 2.22 -5.14
C ILE A 130 5.45 3.47 -4.26
N ALA A 131 4.37 4.24 -4.35
CA ALA A 131 4.19 5.46 -3.57
C ALA A 131 4.28 5.18 -2.05
N ALA A 132 3.62 4.12 -1.57
CA ALA A 132 3.66 3.72 -0.16
C ALA A 132 5.09 3.38 0.30
N VAL A 133 5.82 2.56 -0.47
CA VAL A 133 7.20 2.17 -0.12
C VAL A 133 8.14 3.37 -0.16
N THR A 134 8.04 4.22 -1.19
CA THR A 134 8.82 5.46 -1.31
C THR A 134 8.55 6.36 -0.13
N GLN A 135 7.28 6.56 0.24
CA GLN A 135 6.92 7.42 1.38
C GLN A 135 7.47 6.89 2.70
N ILE A 136 7.51 5.58 2.92
CA ILE A 136 8.14 4.98 4.10
C ILE A 136 9.64 5.30 4.10
N GLN A 137 10.33 5.07 2.99
CA GLN A 137 11.78 5.30 2.87
C GLN A 137 12.18 6.78 2.92
N GLU A 138 11.34 7.68 2.38
CA GLU A 138 11.55 9.13 2.42
C GLU A 138 11.20 9.73 3.79
N LYS A 139 10.20 9.20 4.51
CA LYS A 139 9.93 9.63 5.90
C LYS A 139 10.95 9.11 6.90
N ASP A 140 11.73 8.11 6.54
CA ASP A 140 12.98 7.78 7.25
C ASP A 140 14.08 8.83 7.01
N ILE A 141 13.94 9.70 6.00
CA ILE A 141 14.77 10.89 5.76
C ILE A 141 14.11 12.16 6.32
N CYS A 142 12.77 12.23 6.38
CA CYS A 142 12.01 13.34 6.93
C CYS A 142 10.95 12.87 7.95
N ARG A 143 11.38 12.74 9.20
CA ARG A 143 10.51 13.09 10.34
C ARG A 143 10.15 14.56 10.17
N ASP A 144 9.00 14.85 9.58
CA ASP A 144 8.06 15.92 9.96
C ASP A 144 7.15 16.27 8.76
N ASN A 145 5.84 16.10 8.97
CA ASN A 145 4.71 16.52 8.14
C ASN A 145 4.38 15.71 6.87
N LEU A 146 3.41 14.79 7.04
CA LEU A 146 2.69 14.02 6.00
C LEU A 146 2.13 14.86 4.84
N GLN A 147 1.93 16.16 5.06
CA GLN A 147 1.21 17.06 4.16
C GLN A 147 2.05 17.49 2.94
N ASN A 148 3.38 17.50 3.05
CA ASN A 148 4.26 17.90 1.95
C ASN A 148 4.51 16.77 0.94
N CYS A 149 4.37 15.50 1.32
CA CYS A 149 4.69 14.37 0.43
C CYS A 149 3.65 14.17 -0.69
N LEU A 150 2.38 14.49 -0.44
CA LEU A 150 1.33 14.37 -1.45
C LEU A 150 1.52 15.40 -2.59
N GLU A 151 2.06 16.58 -2.28
CA GLU A 151 2.38 17.61 -3.27
C GLU A 151 3.57 17.21 -4.16
N THR A 152 4.60 16.54 -3.60
CA THR A 152 5.79 16.12 -4.35
C THR A 152 5.50 15.00 -5.34
N VAL A 153 4.66 14.03 -4.98
CA VAL A 153 4.31 12.92 -5.88
C VAL A 153 3.51 13.43 -7.09
N ILE A 154 2.59 14.37 -6.86
CA ILE A 154 1.82 15.02 -7.93
C ILE A 154 2.76 15.85 -8.82
N GLN A 155 3.69 16.62 -8.26
CA GLN A 155 4.63 17.42 -9.05
C GLN A 155 5.61 16.57 -9.87
N SER A 156 6.04 15.41 -9.37
CA SER A 156 6.95 14.51 -10.09
C SER A 156 6.31 13.83 -11.32
N GLN A 157 4.98 13.72 -11.38
CA GLN A 157 4.26 13.22 -12.56
C GLN A 157 4.12 14.28 -13.67
N PHE A 158 4.11 15.57 -13.32
CA PHE A 158 4.02 16.67 -14.31
C PHE A 158 5.36 17.09 -14.92
N ILE A 159 6.49 16.70 -14.34
CA ILE A 159 7.82 17.06 -14.88
C ILE A 159 8.25 16.10 -16.02
N ILE A 160 7.64 14.91 -16.13
CA ILE A 160 7.99 13.95 -17.19
C ILE A 160 7.28 14.26 -18.53
N GLU A 161 6.23 15.09 -18.54
CA GLU A 161 5.56 15.53 -19.78
C GLU A 161 6.08 16.87 -20.33
N GLY A 162 7.21 17.37 -19.82
CA GLY A 162 7.69 18.73 -20.09
C GLY A 162 9.19 18.89 -20.32
N ILE A 163 9.87 17.93 -20.96
CA ILE A 163 11.17 18.07 -21.67
C ILE A 163 11.15 17.13 -22.87
#